data_AF-A0A962RNL6-F1
#
_entry.id   AF-A0A962RNL6-F1
#
_cell.length_a   1.000
_cell.length_b   1.000
_cell.length_c   1.000
_cell.angle_alpha   90.00
_cell.angle_beta   90.00
_cell.angle_gamma   90.00
#
_symmetry.space_group_name_H-M   'P 1'
#
loop_
_entity.id
_entity.type
_entity.pdbx_description
1 polymer ?
#
loop_
_entity_poly.entity_id
_entity_poly.type
_entity_poly.pdbx_seq_one_letter_code
_entity_poly.pdbx_strand_id
1 'polypeptide(L)'
;MSSSLQEQLLKAGLVTEDQVKKTRHESRRSEKSRPKAAKKQRGAANARKPDARAEAVRREQEAKREQDRKLNLEREALKAAREAKQRARQFARKVCVNDAQAEVAFHFVRNGAVKRLYVTEAQRQGLVAGSLAIVAPAETHF
;
A
#
# COMPACT_ATOMS: atom_id res chain seq x y z
N MET A 1 -21.19 -25.60 7.53
CA MET A 1 -21.82 -26.02 6.27
C MET A 1 -21.27 -25.16 5.14
N SER A 2 -20.37 -25.68 4.31
CA SER A 2 -19.81 -24.95 3.16
C SER A 2 -20.75 -25.05 1.96
N SER A 3 -21.31 -23.92 1.52
CA SER A 3 -22.15 -23.89 0.31
C SER A 3 -21.31 -24.22 -0.92
N SER A 4 -21.87 -25.05 -1.80
CA SER A 4 -21.19 -25.49 -3.01
C SER A 4 -20.91 -24.29 -3.93
N LEU A 5 -19.80 -24.31 -4.67
CA LEU A 5 -19.49 -23.29 -5.69
C LEU A 5 -20.66 -23.08 -6.66
N GLN A 6 -21.40 -24.15 -6.97
CA GLN A 6 -22.61 -24.10 -7.79
C GLN A 6 -23.72 -23.24 -7.16
N GLU A 7 -23.88 -23.33 -5.84
CA GLU A 7 -24.87 -22.55 -5.08
C GLU A 7 -24.44 -21.09 -4.96
N GLN A 8 -23.13 -20.82 -4.89
CA GLN A 8 -22.59 -19.45 -4.94
C GLN A 8 -22.85 -18.80 -6.30
N LEU A 9 -22.71 -19.55 -7.39
CA LEU A 9 -22.96 -19.05 -8.75
C LEU A 9 -24.46 -18.84 -9.05
N LEU A 10 -25.34 -19.71 -8.54
CA LEU A 10 -26.79 -19.52 -8.59
C LEU A 10 -27.22 -18.29 -7.77
N LYS A 11 -26.69 -18.15 -6.56
CA LYS A 11 -27.01 -17.02 -5.67
C LYS A 11 -26.50 -15.69 -6.21
N ALA A 12 -25.40 -15.71 -6.97
CA ALA A 12 -24.86 -14.55 -7.68
C ALA A 12 -25.63 -14.20 -8.97
N GLY A 13 -26.66 -14.97 -9.35
CA GLY A 13 -27.48 -14.71 -10.54
C GLY A 13 -26.75 -14.95 -11.87
N LEU A 14 -25.55 -15.55 -11.84
CA LEU A 14 -24.74 -15.81 -13.04
C LEU A 14 -25.22 -17.03 -13.84
N VAL A 15 -26.02 -17.90 -13.22
CA VAL A 15 -26.48 -19.17 -13.82
C VAL A 15 -27.93 -19.42 -13.44
N THR A 16 -28.74 -19.90 -14.38
CA THR A 16 -30.15 -20.24 -14.14
C THR A 16 -30.32 -21.65 -13.58
N GLU A 17 -31.37 -21.90 -12.81
CA GLU A 17 -31.63 -23.22 -12.20
C GLU A 17 -31.67 -24.36 -13.22
N ASP A 18 -32.19 -24.08 -14.42
CA ASP A 18 -32.32 -25.06 -15.49
C ASP A 18 -30.95 -25.52 -16.02
N GLN A 19 -29.97 -24.62 -16.07
CA GLN A 19 -28.61 -24.95 -16.47
C GLN A 19 -27.90 -25.81 -15.40
N VAL A 20 -28.16 -25.55 -14.12
CA VAL A 20 -27.63 -26.38 -13.02
C VAL A 20 -28.26 -27.77 -12.99
N LYS A 21 -29.57 -27.88 -13.29
CA LYS A 21 -30.26 -29.17 -13.39
C LYS A 21 -29.76 -30.00 -14.58
N LYS A 22 -29.57 -29.38 -15.75
CA LYS A 22 -29.03 -30.03 -16.96
C LYS A 22 -27.62 -30.58 -16.74
N THR A 23 -26.72 -29.75 -16.19
CA THR A 23 -25.32 -30.16 -15.92
C THR A 23 -25.22 -31.29 -14.90
N ARG A 24 -26.06 -31.30 -13.85
CA ARG A 24 -26.15 -32.42 -12.89
C ARG A 24 -26.71 -33.70 -13.52
N HIS A 25 -27.62 -33.57 -14.47
CA HIS A 25 -28.21 -34.72 -15.16
C HIS A 25 -27.23 -35.33 -16.17
N GLU A 26 -26.46 -34.50 -16.87
CA GLU A 26 -25.37 -34.92 -17.75
C GLU A 26 -24.21 -35.56 -16.97
N SER A 27 -23.82 -34.99 -15.82
CA SER A 27 -22.77 -35.57 -14.98
C SER A 27 -23.15 -36.96 -14.47
N ARG A 28 -24.40 -37.14 -14.01
CA ARG A 28 -24.93 -38.46 -13.60
C ARG A 28 -25.03 -39.47 -14.75
N ARG A 29 -25.38 -39.04 -15.97
CA ARG A 29 -25.38 -39.91 -17.15
C ARG A 29 -23.96 -40.33 -17.56
N SER A 30 -22.99 -39.44 -17.41
CA SER A 30 -21.57 -39.73 -17.71
C SER A 30 -20.91 -40.67 -16.68
N GLU A 31 -21.37 -40.66 -15.42
CA GLU A 31 -20.88 -41.56 -14.39
C GLU A 31 -21.45 -42.98 -14.49
N LYS A 32 -22.68 -43.12 -15.02
CA LYS A 32 -23.37 -44.42 -15.14
C LYS A 32 -22.94 -45.25 -16.35
N SER A 33 -22.20 -44.66 -17.30
CA SER A 33 -21.78 -45.30 -18.56
C SER A 33 -20.31 -45.72 -18.62
N ARG A 34 -19.55 -45.64 -17.52
CA ARG A 34 -18.17 -46.14 -17.46
C ARG A 34 -18.09 -47.54 -16.85
N PRO A 35 -17.72 -48.60 -17.61
CA PRO A 35 -17.45 -49.91 -17.02
C PRO A 35 -16.25 -49.83 -16.07
N LYS A 36 -16.41 -50.43 -14.88
CA LYS A 36 -15.48 -50.42 -13.74
C LYS A 36 -14.14 -51.15 -13.96
N ALA A 37 -13.67 -51.32 -15.20
CA ALA A 37 -12.45 -52.08 -15.52
C ALA A 37 -11.20 -51.19 -15.71
N ALA A 38 -11.33 -49.88 -15.94
CA ALA A 38 -10.18 -49.00 -16.25
C ALA A 38 -9.57 -48.26 -15.04
N LYS A 39 -9.93 -48.61 -13.80
CA LYS A 39 -9.52 -47.86 -12.59
C LYS A 39 -8.13 -48.28 -12.03
N LYS A 40 -7.50 -49.35 -12.52
CA LYS A 40 -6.20 -49.82 -11.99
C LYS A 40 -4.96 -49.51 -12.85
N GLN A 41 -5.11 -49.02 -14.09
CA GLN A 41 -3.95 -48.74 -14.96
C GLN A 41 -3.78 -47.25 -15.37
N ARG A 42 -4.72 -46.37 -15.00
CA ARG A 42 -4.60 -44.91 -15.25
C ARG A 42 -4.00 -44.11 -14.09
N GLY A 43 -3.51 -44.78 -13.03
CA GLY A 43 -2.80 -44.14 -11.94
C GLY A 43 -1.36 -43.73 -12.27
N ALA A 44 -0.76 -44.27 -13.33
CA ALA A 44 0.66 -44.04 -13.65
C ALA A 44 0.90 -43.19 -14.91
N ALA A 45 -0.09 -43.00 -15.78
CA ALA A 45 0.12 -42.37 -17.09
C ALA A 45 -0.39 -40.92 -17.24
N ASN A 46 -1.13 -40.39 -16.26
CA ASN A 46 -1.62 -39.00 -16.29
C ASN A 46 -0.86 -38.05 -15.34
N ALA A 47 0.21 -38.51 -14.69
CA ALA A 47 1.05 -37.70 -13.81
C ALA A 47 2.04 -36.76 -14.54
N ARG A 48 1.89 -36.56 -15.86
CA ARG A 48 2.85 -35.81 -16.70
C ARG A 48 2.21 -34.87 -17.71
N LYS A 49 1.21 -34.10 -17.30
CA LYS A 49 0.98 -32.78 -17.90
C LYS A 49 0.79 -31.80 -16.74
N PRO A 50 1.79 -30.95 -16.42
CA PRO A 50 1.54 -29.88 -15.48
C PRO A 50 0.42 -29.02 -16.07
N ASP A 51 -0.63 -28.79 -15.29
CA ASP A 51 -1.77 -27.98 -15.69
C ASP A 51 -1.27 -26.58 -16.04
N ALA A 52 -1.07 -26.29 -17.33
CA ALA A 52 -0.58 -25.00 -17.81
C ALA A 52 -1.44 -23.82 -17.31
N ARG A 53 -2.73 -24.08 -17.01
CA ARG A 53 -3.62 -23.11 -16.34
C ARG A 53 -3.25 -22.86 -14.88
N ALA A 54 -2.85 -23.88 -14.12
CA ALA A 54 -2.40 -23.72 -12.74
C ALA A 54 -1.07 -22.98 -12.65
N GLU A 55 -0.15 -23.22 -13.59
CA GLU A 55 1.10 -22.47 -13.71
C GLU A 55 0.87 -21.02 -14.16
N ALA A 56 -0.04 -20.77 -15.11
CA ALA A 56 -0.41 -19.41 -15.53
C ALA A 56 -1.03 -18.60 -14.38
N VAL A 57 -1.94 -19.20 -13.60
CA VAL A 57 -2.54 -18.55 -12.43
C VAL A 57 -1.49 -18.27 -11.34
N ARG A 58 -0.53 -19.17 -11.12
CA ARG A 58 0.57 -18.93 -10.18
C ARG A 58 1.46 -17.76 -10.63
N ARG A 59 1.83 -17.71 -11.91
CA ARG A 59 2.62 -16.61 -12.48
C ARG A 59 1.88 -15.26 -12.40
N GLU A 60 0.58 -15.23 -12.67
CA GLU A 60 -0.24 -14.02 -12.50
C GLU A 60 -0.34 -13.57 -11.04
N GLN A 61 -0.45 -14.51 -10.09
CA GLN A 61 -0.46 -14.20 -8.67
C GLN A 61 0.90 -13.68 -8.19
N GLU A 62 2.00 -14.26 -8.67
CA GLU A 62 3.36 -13.78 -8.38
C GLU A 62 3.59 -12.37 -8.94
N ALA A 63 3.21 -12.12 -10.20
CA ALA A 63 3.30 -10.79 -10.80
C ALA A 63 2.46 -9.74 -10.04
N LYS A 64 1.24 -10.09 -9.60
CA LYS A 64 0.40 -9.21 -8.77
C LYS A 64 1.03 -8.96 -7.40
N ARG A 65 1.57 -9.99 -6.74
CA ARG A 65 2.27 -9.85 -5.45
C ARG A 65 3.50 -8.95 -5.56
N GLU A 66 4.25 -9.04 -6.65
CA GLU A 66 5.40 -8.17 -6.89
C GLU A 66 4.99 -6.72 -7.13
N GLN A 67 3.92 -6.47 -7.87
CA GLN A 67 3.35 -5.14 -8.06
C GLN A 67 2.85 -4.55 -6.74
N ASP A 68 2.09 -5.32 -5.96
CA ASP A 68 1.58 -4.91 -4.65
C ASP A 68 2.72 -4.61 -3.67
N ARG A 69 3.79 -5.40 -3.68
CA ARG A 69 4.99 -5.13 -2.87
C ARG A 69 5.64 -3.80 -3.23
N LYS A 70 5.81 -3.50 -4.52
CA LYS A 70 6.39 -2.22 -4.96
C LYS A 70 5.53 -1.03 -4.53
N LEU A 71 4.22 -1.11 -4.74
CA LEU A 71 3.28 -0.06 -4.33
C LEU A 71 3.26 0.14 -2.81
N ASN A 72 3.37 -0.94 -2.03
CA ASN A 72 3.43 -0.84 -0.56
C ASN A 72 4.74 -0.19 -0.10
N LEU A 73 5.87 -0.55 -0.69
CA LEU A 73 7.17 0.06 -0.38
C LEU A 73 7.18 1.57 -0.67
N GLU A 74 6.60 2.00 -1.81
CA GLU A 74 6.46 3.42 -2.12
C GLU A 74 5.58 4.16 -1.10
N ARG A 75 4.45 3.55 -0.72
CA ARG A 75 3.55 4.12 0.31
C ARG A 75 4.22 4.21 1.67
N GLU A 76 4.98 3.19 2.06
CA GLU A 76 5.73 3.17 3.32
C GLU A 76 6.83 4.23 3.33
N ALA A 77 7.57 4.39 2.23
CA ALA A 77 8.58 5.44 2.10
C ALA A 77 7.97 6.85 2.24
N LEU A 78 6.82 7.10 1.60
CA LEU A 78 6.10 8.36 1.74
C LEU A 78 5.60 8.60 3.16
N LYS A 79 5.10 7.56 3.84
CA LYS A 79 4.68 7.65 5.26
C LYS A 79 5.88 7.94 6.17
N ALA A 80 6.98 7.21 6.00
CA ALA A 80 8.20 7.40 6.77
C ALA A 80 8.76 8.82 6.61
N ALA A 81 8.78 9.36 5.39
CA ALA A 81 9.19 10.74 5.13
C ALA A 81 8.29 11.76 5.83
N ARG A 82 6.97 11.54 5.81
CA ARG A 82 6.00 12.40 6.52
C ARG A 82 6.19 12.33 8.03
N GLU A 83 6.35 11.13 8.59
CA GLU A 83 6.62 10.94 10.01
C GLU A 83 7.92 11.61 10.44
N ALA A 84 8.99 11.44 9.68
CA ALA A 84 10.27 12.10 9.94
C ALA A 84 10.12 13.63 9.94
N LYS A 85 9.40 14.19 8.95
CA LYS A 85 9.10 15.64 8.90
C LYS A 85 8.28 16.10 10.10
N GLN A 86 7.29 15.32 10.53
CA GLN A 86 6.50 15.64 11.73
C GLN A 86 7.34 15.58 13.00
N ARG A 87 8.18 14.56 13.18
CA ARG A 87 9.11 14.46 14.31
C ARG A 87 10.08 15.64 14.35
N ALA A 88 10.66 16.00 13.20
CA ALA A 88 11.53 17.17 13.09
C ALA A 88 10.80 18.48 13.48
N ARG A 89 9.55 18.65 13.04
CA ARG A 89 8.71 19.80 13.44
C ARG A 89 8.43 19.83 14.94
N GLN A 90 8.08 18.69 15.54
CA GLN A 90 7.83 18.60 16.98
C GLN A 90 9.09 18.93 17.78
N PHE A 91 10.24 18.40 17.35
CA PHE A 91 11.53 18.71 17.96
C PHE A 91 11.85 20.21 17.87
N ALA A 92 11.71 20.80 16.68
CA ALA A 92 11.93 22.23 16.49
C ALA A 92 11.02 23.10 17.37
N ARG A 93 9.75 22.71 17.58
CA ARG A 93 8.83 23.40 18.49
C ARG A 93 9.21 23.28 19.97
N LYS A 94 9.88 22.20 20.38
CA LYS A 94 10.33 22.02 21.77
C LYS A 94 11.57 22.83 22.09
N VAL A 95 12.46 22.99 21.10
CA VAL A 95 13.75 23.70 21.26
C VAL A 95 13.64 25.16 20.82
N CYS A 96 12.49 25.60 20.29
CA CYS A 96 12.36 26.99 19.86
C CYS A 96 12.48 27.95 21.04
N VAL A 97 13.31 28.97 20.86
CA VAL A 97 13.58 30.01 21.86
C VAL A 97 12.86 31.31 21.53
N ASN A 98 11.80 31.27 20.70
CA ASN A 98 11.10 32.47 20.25
C ASN A 98 10.52 33.24 21.44
N ASP A 99 10.71 34.55 21.43
CA ASP A 99 10.21 35.46 22.46
C ASP A 99 9.14 36.39 21.85
N ALA A 100 8.03 36.57 22.55
CA ALA A 100 6.95 37.47 22.13
C ALA A 100 7.27 38.95 22.36
N GLN A 101 8.22 39.25 23.26
CA GLN A 101 8.69 40.61 23.56
C GLN A 101 9.90 41.01 22.71
N ALA A 102 10.18 40.25 21.65
CA ALA A 102 11.23 40.56 20.71
C ALA A 102 10.88 41.79 19.86
N GLU A 103 11.73 42.81 19.88
CA GLU A 103 11.53 44.07 19.14
C GLU A 103 12.59 44.31 18.05
N VAL A 104 13.71 43.60 18.09
CA VAL A 104 14.81 43.82 17.14
C VAL A 104 14.50 43.13 15.82
N ALA A 105 14.39 43.89 14.74
CA ALA A 105 14.19 43.33 13.41
C ALA A 105 15.50 42.71 12.88
N PHE A 106 15.47 41.41 12.59
CA PHE A 106 16.55 40.68 11.92
C PHE A 106 16.17 40.33 10.49
N HIS A 107 17.01 40.74 9.53
CA HIS A 107 16.80 40.49 8.12
C HIS A 107 17.57 39.25 7.66
N PHE A 108 16.90 38.36 6.92
CA PHE A 108 17.51 37.15 6.40
C PHE A 108 16.99 36.84 5.00
N VAL A 109 17.82 36.15 4.20
CA VAL A 109 17.45 35.74 2.85
C VAL A 109 16.88 34.33 2.88
N ARG A 110 15.69 34.15 2.30
CA ARG A 110 15.10 32.83 2.08
C ARG A 110 14.48 32.78 0.69
N ASN A 111 14.88 31.80 -0.11
CA ASN A 111 14.41 31.62 -1.49
C ASN A 111 14.61 32.89 -2.36
N GLY A 112 15.73 33.60 -2.18
CA GLY A 112 16.02 34.83 -2.94
C GLY A 112 15.26 36.08 -2.49
N ALA A 113 14.36 35.98 -1.50
CA ALA A 113 13.66 37.13 -0.92
C ALA A 113 14.21 37.49 0.46
N VAL A 114 14.35 38.79 0.74
CA VAL A 114 14.70 39.29 2.07
C VAL A 114 13.43 39.28 2.93
N LYS A 115 13.47 38.55 4.04
CA LYS A 115 12.41 38.50 5.05
C LYS A 115 12.92 39.13 6.35
N ARG A 116 11.99 39.51 7.23
CA ARG A 116 12.28 40.02 8.57
C ARG A 116 11.67 39.13 9.64
N LEU A 117 12.35 38.98 10.76
CA LEU A 117 11.88 38.32 11.97
C LEU A 117 12.24 39.19 13.18
N TYR A 118 11.31 39.35 14.12
CA TYR A 118 11.60 40.02 15.37
C TYR A 118 12.30 39.05 16.33
N VAL A 119 13.46 39.46 16.84
CA VAL A 119 14.30 38.69 17.77
C VAL A 119 14.73 39.55 18.95
N THR A 120 15.21 38.92 20.02
CA THR A 120 15.86 39.65 21.11
C THR A 120 17.31 39.98 20.75
N GLU A 121 17.93 40.91 21.49
CA GLU A 121 19.34 41.29 21.30
C GLU A 121 20.27 40.06 21.40
N ALA A 122 20.05 39.22 22.42
CA ALA A 122 20.80 37.99 22.64
C ALA A 122 20.64 36.98 21.49
N GLN A 123 19.42 36.85 20.95
CA GLN A 123 19.17 35.99 19.79
C GLN A 123 19.87 36.52 18.54
N ARG A 124 19.86 37.85 18.30
CA ARG A 124 20.59 38.44 17.17
C ARG A 124 22.07 38.09 17.23
N GLN A 125 22.68 38.22 18.41
CA GLN A 125 24.08 37.86 18.62
C GLN A 125 24.32 36.37 18.36
N GLY A 126 23.45 35.48 18.84
CA GLY A 126 23.55 34.04 18.57
C GLY A 126 23.37 33.68 17.09
N LEU A 127 22.50 34.39 16.37
CA LEU A 127 22.31 34.21 14.92
C LEU A 127 23.54 34.65 14.13
N VAL A 128 24.15 35.78 14.51
CA VAL A 128 25.39 36.28 13.88
C VAL A 128 26.58 35.38 14.21
N ALA A 129 26.66 34.88 15.45
CA ALA A 129 27.70 33.96 15.89
C ALA A 129 27.55 32.54 15.32
N GLY A 130 26.42 32.22 14.69
CA GLY A 130 26.11 30.89 14.16
C GLY A 130 25.73 29.84 15.20
N SER A 131 25.50 30.24 16.46
CA SER A 131 25.02 29.34 17.52
C SER A 131 23.50 29.14 17.49
N LEU A 132 22.77 30.04 16.84
CA LEU A 132 21.34 29.94 16.58
C LEU A 132 21.06 29.84 15.08
N ALA A 133 19.96 29.16 14.73
CA ALA A 133 19.51 29.02 13.35
C ALA A 133 18.01 29.31 13.23
N ILE A 134 17.61 29.90 12.10
CA ILE A 134 16.20 30.16 11.79
C ILE A 134 15.62 28.95 11.07
N VAL A 135 14.65 28.29 11.71
CA VAL A 135 13.92 27.16 11.13
C VAL A 135 12.53 27.60 10.73
N ALA A 136 12.19 27.41 9.46
CA ALA A 136 10.86 27.69 8.95
C ALA A 136 10.09 26.39 8.66
N PRO A 137 9.10 26.01 9.50
CA PRO A 137 8.20 24.94 9.12
C PRO A 137 7.44 25.40 7.88
N ALA A 138 7.39 24.54 6.86
CA ALA A 138 6.90 24.85 5.50
C ALA A 138 5.47 25.44 5.37
N GLU A 139 4.78 25.73 6.47
CA GLU A 139 3.40 26.22 6.53
C GLU A 139 3.28 27.63 7.12
N THR A 140 4.35 28.22 7.66
CA THR A 140 4.26 29.56 8.26
C THR A 140 4.62 30.61 7.22
N HIS A 141 3.60 31.33 6.76
CA HIS A 141 3.77 32.64 6.14
C HIS A 141 4.26 33.59 7.25
N PHE A 142 5.49 34.08 7.09
CA PHE A 142 6.10 35.12 7.91
C PHE A 142 5.78 36.48 7.29
#